data_AF-A0A8S2WWW3-F1
#
_entry.id   AF-A0A8S2WWW3-F1
#
_cell.length_a   1.000
_cell.length_b   1.000
_cell.length_c   1.000
_cell.angle_alpha   90.00
_cell.angle_beta   90.00
_cell.angle_gamma   90.00
#
_symmetry.space_group_name_H-M   'P 1'
#
loop_
_entity.id
_entity.type
_entity.pdbx_description
1 polymer ?
#
loop_
_entity_poly.entity_id
_entity_poly.type
_entity_poly.pdbx_seq_one_letter_code
_entity_poly.pdbx_strand_id
1 'polypeptide(L)' 'GSYRCYCAPGWIGSTCAKAIDYCISQPCNRNGTCINKINGFECRCLSPYTGDVCQYDIDECLIEPC' A
#
# COMPACT_ATOMS: atom_id res chain seq x y z
N GLY A 1 -5.40 -28.62 22.74
CA GLY A 1 -6.40 -27.61 22.32
C GLY A 1 -5.70 -26.52 21.55
N SER A 2 -6.23 -26.12 20.40
CA SER A 2 -5.69 -25.01 19.60
C SER A 2 -6.22 -23.69 20.17
N TYR A 3 -5.35 -22.86 20.74
CA TYR A 3 -5.71 -21.47 21.08
C TYR A 3 -5.46 -20.60 19.84
N ARG A 4 -6.44 -19.75 19.51
CA ARG A 4 -6.32 -18.80 18.39
C ARG A 4 -6.44 -17.40 18.96
N CYS A 5 -5.37 -16.63 18.86
CA CYS A 5 -5.37 -15.23 19.27
C CYS A 5 -6.15 -14.38 18.25
N TYR A 6 -6.97 -13.46 18.75
CA TYR A 6 -7.54 -12.39 17.94
C TYR A 6 -6.56 -11.22 17.97
N CYS A 7 -5.92 -10.96 16.84
CA CYS A 7 -4.93 -9.90 16.73
C CYS A 7 -5.60 -8.54 16.54
N ALA A 8 -4.96 -7.50 17.06
CA ALA A 8 -5.34 -6.12 16.75
C ALA A 8 -5.20 -5.84 15.24
N PRO A 9 -5.93 -4.85 14.70
CA PRO A 9 -5.76 -4.43 13.30
C PRO A 9 -4.29 -4.15 13.00
N GLY A 10 -3.80 -4.67 11.87
CA GLY A 10 -2.38 -4.55 11.49
C GLY A 10 -1.45 -5.63 12.03
N TRP A 11 -1.94 -6.65 12.74
CA TRP A 11 -1.12 -7.74 13.30
C TRP A 11 -1.61 -9.13 12.86
N ILE A 12 -0.69 -10.06 12.68
CA ILE A 12 -0.93 -11.43 12.19
C ILE A 12 -0.04 -12.47 12.89
N GLY A 13 -0.43 -13.74 12.75
CA GLY A 13 0.28 -14.90 13.28
C GLY A 13 -0.37 -15.45 14.54
N SER A 14 0.05 -16.65 14.94
CA SER A 14 -0.52 -17.38 16.09
C SER A 14 -0.39 -16.65 17.41
N THR A 15 0.60 -15.74 17.51
CA THR A 15 0.93 -14.92 18.68
C THR A 15 0.75 -13.43 18.43
N CYS A 16 0.23 -13.03 17.26
CA CYS A 16 0.14 -11.62 16.85
C CYS A 16 1.47 -10.86 16.91
N ALA A 17 2.60 -11.56 16.82
CA ALA A 17 3.93 -10.95 16.92
C ALA A 17 4.43 -10.36 15.59
N LYS A 18 3.71 -10.55 14.48
CA LYS A 18 4.08 -10.04 13.16
C LYS A 18 3.12 -8.92 12.77
N ALA A 19 3.67 -7.78 12.35
CA ALA A 19 2.87 -6.76 11.67
C ALA A 19 2.46 -7.28 10.28
N ILE A 20 1.25 -6.92 9.84
CA ILE A 20 0.78 -7.24 8.50
C ILE A 20 1.59 -6.40 7.52
N ASP A 21 2.34 -7.07 6.65
CA ASP A 21 2.99 -6.38 5.55
C ASP A 21 2.07 -6.28 4.33
N TYR A 22 1.34 -5.16 4.25
CA TYR A 22 0.43 -4.85 3.14
C TYR A 22 1.15 -4.62 1.80
N CYS A 23 2.48 -4.45 1.80
CA CYS A 23 3.27 -4.29 0.58
C CYS A 23 3.75 -5.61 -0.02
N ILE A 24 3.61 -6.75 0.66
CA ILE A 24 4.01 -8.07 0.14
C ILE A 24 3.31 -8.38 -1.19
N SER A 25 2.04 -8.02 -1.31
CA SER A 25 1.25 -8.25 -2.53
C SER A 25 1.58 -7.27 -3.67
N GLN A 26 2.52 -6.34 -3.45
CA GLN A 26 2.89 -5.29 -4.39
C GLN A 26 1.65 -4.55 -4.95
N PRO A 27 0.82 -3.95 -4.07
CA PRO A 27 -0.44 -3.34 -4.51
C PRO A 27 -0.22 -2.12 -5.41
N CYS A 28 0.89 -1.40 -5.23
CA CYS A 28 1.25 -0.28 -6.10
C CYS A 28 1.71 -0.78 -7.46
N ASN A 29 1.24 -0.15 -8.53
CA ASN A 29 1.82 -0.37 -9.86
C ASN A 29 3.33 -0.04 -9.84
N ARG A 30 4.05 -0.50 -10.87
CA ARG A 30 5.50 -0.23 -11.05
C ARG A 30 5.85 1.27 -11.16
N ASN A 31 4.82 2.11 -11.13
CA ASN A 31 4.86 3.57 -11.16
C ASN A 31 4.92 4.19 -9.75
N GLY A 32 5.12 3.41 -8.70
CA GLY A 32 5.26 3.93 -7.34
C GLY A 32 6.00 3.00 -6.38
N THR A 33 6.31 3.54 -5.20
CA THR A 33 6.90 2.79 -4.09
C THR A 33 5.81 2.49 -3.05
N CYS A 34 5.66 1.22 -2.67
CA CYS A 34 4.75 0.83 -1.60
C CYS A 34 5.37 1.14 -0.24
N ILE A 35 4.64 1.87 0.60
CA ILE A 35 4.97 2.12 2.00
C ILE A 35 4.00 1.34 2.88
N ASN A 36 4.55 0.44 3.69
CA ASN A 36 3.79 -0.27 4.69
C ASN A 36 3.33 0.69 5.80
N LYS A 37 2.06 0.63 6.19
CA LYS A 37 1.47 1.40 7.29
C LYS A 37 0.82 0.45 8.28
N ILE A 38 0.64 0.92 9.51
CA ILE A 38 0.04 0.13 10.60
C ILE A 38 -1.39 -0.36 10.30
N ASN A 39 -2.14 0.36 9.46
CA ASN A 39 -3.51 0.03 9.08
C ASN A 39 -3.70 -0.16 7.56
N GLY A 40 -2.63 -0.44 6.82
CA GLY A 40 -2.72 -0.63 5.38
C GLY A 40 -1.42 -0.38 4.64
N PHE A 41 -1.52 0.09 3.41
CA PHE A 41 -0.39 0.53 2.62
C PHE A 41 -0.67 1.92 2.07
N GLU A 42 0.39 2.62 1.68
CA GLU A 42 0.34 3.89 0.97
C GLU A 42 1.27 3.78 -0.24
N CYS A 43 0.76 4.06 -1.42
CA CYS A 43 1.58 4.11 -2.62
C CYS A 43 2.10 5.52 -2.85
N ARG A 44 3.42 5.69 -2.80
CA ARG A 44 4.07 6.91 -3.27
C ARG A 44 4.30 6.81 -4.76
N CYS A 45 3.42 7.42 -5.52
CA CYS A 45 3.50 7.48 -6.97
C CYS A 45 4.66 8.37 -7.41
N LEU A 46 5.37 7.92 -8.45
CA LEU A 46 6.33 8.73 -9.19
C LEU A 46 5.53 9.68 -10.08
N SER A 47 5.95 10.93 -10.22
CA SER A 47 5.37 11.80 -11.24
C SER A 47 5.64 11.23 -12.64
N PRO A 48 4.67 11.28 -13.58
CA PRO A 48 3.34 11.91 -13.48
C PRO A 48 2.21 10.98 -13.00
N TYR A 49 2.43 9.95 -12.18
CA TYR A 49 1.38 9.02 -11.79
C TYR A 49 0.60 9.43 -10.53
N THR A 50 -0.68 9.04 -10.47
CA THR A 50 -1.60 9.29 -9.36
C THR A 50 -2.61 8.15 -9.16
N GLY A 51 -3.43 8.25 -8.10
CA GLY A 51 -4.37 7.22 -7.65
C GLY A 51 -3.85 6.37 -6.50
N ASP A 52 -4.74 5.60 -5.85
CA ASP A 52 -4.43 4.80 -4.66
C ASP A 52 -3.31 3.78 -4.86
N VAL A 53 -3.15 3.30 -6.10
CA VAL A 53 -2.12 2.34 -6.51
C VAL A 53 -1.30 2.84 -7.72
N CYS A 54 -1.25 4.15 -7.92
CA CYS A 54 -0.52 4.78 -9.03
C CYS A 54 -0.97 4.27 -10.41
N GLN A 55 -2.28 4.03 -10.57
CA GLN A 55 -2.87 3.49 -11.79
C GLN A 55 -3.20 4.54 -12.85
N TYR A 56 -3.22 5.82 -12.47
CA TYR A 56 -3.55 6.91 -13.38
C TYR A 56 -2.29 7.68 -13.74
N ASP A 57 -2.14 8.02 -15.01
CA ASP A 57 -1.12 8.94 -15.50
C ASP A 57 -1.76 10.35 -15.50
N ILE A 58 -1.07 11.32 -14.91
CA ILE A 58 -1.47 12.72 -14.87
C ILE A 58 -1.13 13.27 -16.26
N ASP A 59 -2.16 13.65 -17.00
CA ASP A 59 -1.97 14.39 -18.24
C ASP A 59 -1.49 15.81 -17.92
N GLU A 60 -0.17 15.99 -17.95
CA GLU A 60 0.50 17.26 -17.71
C GLU A 60 -0.01 18.36 -18.66
N CYS A 61 -0.50 18.00 -19.86
CA CYS A 61 -1.06 18.93 -20.84
C CYS A 61 -2.37 19.59 -20.37
N LEU A 62 -3.06 18.99 -19.39
CA LEU A 62 -4.28 19.57 -18.79
C LEU A 62 -3.97 20.57 -17.68
N ILE A 63 -2.76 20.51 -17.11
CA ILE A 63 -2.32 21.37 -16.00
C ILE A 63 -1.45 22.51 -16.50
N GLU A 64 -0.51 22.21 -17.41
CA GLU A 64 0.29 23.17 -18.15
C GLU A 64 0.18 22.88 -19.66
N PRO A 65 -0.64 23.65 -20.40
CA PRO A 65 -0.73 23.49 -21.85
C PRO A 65 0.63 23.79 -22.49
N CYS A 66 1.08 22.84 -23.30
CA CYS A 66 2.33 22.88 -24.07
C CYS A 66 2.44 24.07 -25.04
#